data_AF-A0A1Q6LBW1-F1
#
_entry.id   AF-A0A1Q6LBW1-F1
#
_cell.length_a   1.000
_cell.length_b   1.000
_cell.length_c   1.000
_cell.angle_alpha   90.00
_cell.angle_beta   90.00
_cell.angle_gamma   90.00
#
_symmetry.space_group_name_H-M   'P 1'
#
loop_
_entity.id
_entity.type
_entity.pdbx_description
1 polymer ?
#
loop_
_entity_poly.entity_id
_entity_poly.type
_entity_poly.pdbx_seq_one_letter_code
_entity_poly.pdbx_strand_id
1 'polypeptide(L)'
;MKKMTKRLACLVLVLVMACCALPGVTYGATTSVDLNQNYLFRTRTNAFSFGAGETANLTFTPQYTAEYTLKLYGHVTGGRNIRASLTNPDGTVTDFEYPNRTGSTVKDYSHPYLTATLEQGKTYTYSVWGWTATSTGATVDVDFTSGESGTLSKEVGLRLYLDQTEFTAYSQQAVLNAMKLLIVDRTGAHLEWKYKDAMGSLLVGGADVIVDLSACGACGKNTVQVHYMGYTATADFNLAHDYSVLLERVAATPTARGYDLLGCSRCSATTRANFVDYDGFCIATPGADMGALLFNDTDVTAGGRIYVDRGKDCTLLALPNSGCRFAGWQQGNKILSGDASYTFTPVASATYTPLFLDNSDRLTFLFIDPFSNVLSYQQVDSAADVKIPTPPTYTGYTFVGWSYTPTQIHSATGSLTVQALYRAGGAKQLTITAPGCTLQCGSQTARDSLTVAYGARVTVSAADAKGFSANGRVLGYGSRYSFYAVADLALEKRTVGYRAGDVCRHPVHGRGGEPAGDLRLPIRQEFGRR
;
A
#
# COMPACT_ATOMS: atom_id res chain seq x y z
N MET A 1 -43.11 -40.80 -17.33
CA MET A 1 -42.42 -41.34 -16.13
C MET A 1 -41.28 -42.26 -16.56
N LYS A 2 -40.12 -42.20 -15.87
CA LYS A 2 -39.00 -43.16 -15.83
C LYS A 2 -38.72 -44.05 -17.07
N LYS A 3 -37.68 -43.72 -17.84
CA LYS A 3 -36.73 -44.72 -18.35
C LYS A 3 -35.61 -44.87 -17.31
N MET A 4 -35.37 -46.08 -16.79
CA MET A 4 -34.23 -46.38 -15.90
C MET A 4 -33.05 -46.94 -16.72
N THR A 5 -31.85 -46.38 -16.64
CA THR A 5 -30.72 -46.74 -15.73
C THR A 5 -30.29 -48.21 -15.84
N LYS A 6 -29.10 -48.57 -16.38
CA LYS A 6 -27.74 -48.70 -15.74
C LYS A 6 -26.79 -49.35 -16.81
N ARG A 7 -25.44 -49.34 -16.79
CA ARG A 7 -24.37 -48.66 -16.00
C ARG A 7 -22.98 -48.78 -16.71
N LEU A 8 -22.18 -47.71 -16.69
CA LEU A 8 -20.72 -47.65 -16.43
C LEU A 8 -19.67 -48.27 -17.41
N ALA A 9 -18.41 -47.83 -17.28
CA ALA A 9 -17.32 -47.94 -18.28
C ALA A 9 -16.11 -48.80 -17.82
N CYS A 10 -15.23 -49.23 -18.77
CA CYS A 10 -13.75 -49.15 -18.66
C CYS A 10 -12.95 -49.63 -19.91
N LEU A 11 -11.94 -48.83 -20.30
CA LEU A 11 -10.56 -49.09 -20.79
C LEU A 11 -10.12 -50.25 -21.75
N VAL A 12 -9.28 -49.88 -22.77
CA VAL A 12 -7.99 -50.53 -23.25
C VAL A 12 -8.06 -51.88 -24.01
N LEU A 13 -7.25 -52.27 -25.04
CA LEU A 13 -6.24 -51.66 -25.97
C LEU A 13 -5.74 -52.78 -26.98
N VAL A 14 -5.03 -52.47 -28.11
CA VAL A 14 -4.17 -53.39 -28.96
C VAL A 14 -4.89 -54.42 -29.88
N LEU A 15 -4.46 -54.86 -31.10
CA LEU A 15 -3.55 -54.41 -32.21
C LEU A 15 -3.60 -55.47 -33.38
N VAL A 16 -2.99 -55.17 -34.56
CA VAL A 16 -2.54 -56.05 -35.68
C VAL A 16 -3.63 -56.47 -36.71
N MET A 17 -3.56 -56.37 -38.06
CA MET A 17 -2.60 -56.16 -39.19
C MET A 17 -2.53 -57.35 -40.18
N ALA A 18 -2.14 -57.07 -41.43
CA ALA A 18 -1.96 -57.94 -42.62
C ALA A 18 -3.25 -58.26 -43.43
N CYS A 19 -3.47 -57.83 -44.69
CA CYS A 19 -2.69 -57.73 -45.94
C CYS A 19 -2.86 -58.95 -46.88
N CYS A 20 -3.49 -58.72 -48.05
CA CYS A 20 -3.14 -59.29 -49.36
C CYS A 20 -3.94 -58.56 -50.47
N ALA A 21 -3.31 -58.27 -51.61
CA ALA A 21 -3.85 -57.41 -52.67
C ALA A 21 -3.77 -58.08 -54.04
N LEU A 22 -4.62 -57.66 -54.99
CA LEU A 22 -4.41 -57.69 -56.45
C LEU A 22 -5.22 -56.54 -57.10
N PRO A 23 -4.91 -56.09 -58.34
CA PRO A 23 -4.90 -54.65 -58.64
C PRO A 23 -5.81 -54.22 -59.81
N GLY A 24 -5.87 -52.91 -60.10
CA GLY A 24 -6.02 -52.47 -61.49
C GLY A 24 -6.96 -51.32 -61.85
N VAL A 25 -7.04 -50.23 -61.07
CA VAL A 25 -7.43 -48.89 -61.60
C VAL A 25 -6.94 -47.79 -60.66
N THR A 26 -5.91 -47.03 -61.08
CA THR A 26 -5.53 -45.76 -60.45
C THR A 26 -5.93 -44.62 -61.37
N TYR A 27 -7.16 -44.12 -61.23
CA TYR A 27 -7.42 -42.71 -61.48
C TYR A 27 -6.51 -41.91 -60.53
N GLY A 28 -5.65 -41.05 -61.05
CA GLY A 28 -4.85 -40.16 -60.20
C GLY A 28 -5.77 -39.22 -59.43
N ALA A 29 -5.71 -39.22 -58.10
CA ALA A 29 -6.54 -38.34 -57.31
C ALA A 29 -5.92 -36.93 -57.32
N THR A 30 -6.62 -35.98 -57.92
CA THR A 30 -6.21 -34.57 -57.87
C THR A 30 -6.74 -33.94 -56.59
N THR A 31 -5.87 -33.67 -55.63
CA THR A 31 -6.24 -32.89 -54.43
C THR A 31 -6.47 -31.44 -54.85
N SER A 32 -7.66 -30.90 -54.62
CA SER A 32 -7.98 -29.49 -54.87
C SER A 32 -8.05 -28.71 -53.55
N VAL A 33 -7.35 -27.58 -53.48
CA VAL A 33 -7.26 -26.72 -52.30
C VAL A 33 -7.71 -25.31 -52.67
N ASP A 34 -8.89 -24.89 -52.23
CA ASP A 34 -9.27 -23.49 -52.34
C ASP A 34 -8.47 -22.67 -51.32
N LEU A 35 -7.54 -21.85 -51.81
CA LEU A 35 -6.76 -20.96 -50.96
C LEU A 35 -7.66 -19.91 -50.31
N ASN A 36 -8.70 -19.44 -51.01
CA ASN A 36 -9.62 -18.42 -50.48
C ASN A 36 -10.30 -18.86 -49.17
N GLN A 37 -10.57 -20.16 -49.01
CA GLN A 37 -11.21 -20.75 -47.82
C GLN A 37 -10.22 -21.12 -46.70
N ASN A 38 -8.90 -21.07 -46.95
CA ASN A 38 -7.89 -21.60 -46.02
C ASN A 38 -7.34 -20.61 -44.99
N TYR A 39 -7.91 -19.40 -44.91
CA TYR A 39 -7.48 -18.32 -44.01
C TYR A 39 -6.00 -17.96 -44.22
N LEU A 40 -5.71 -17.49 -45.42
CA LEU A 40 -4.39 -17.05 -45.88
C LEU A 40 -3.87 -15.87 -45.04
N PHE A 41 -2.55 -15.68 -45.04
CA PHE A 41 -1.73 -14.77 -44.19
C PHE A 41 -1.20 -15.36 -42.88
N ARG A 42 -1.18 -16.70 -42.74
CA ARG A 42 -0.33 -17.40 -41.77
C ARG A 42 0.20 -18.69 -42.37
N THR A 43 1.41 -19.08 -42.01
CA THR A 43 1.99 -20.37 -42.40
C THR A 43 1.12 -21.52 -41.91
N ARG A 44 0.83 -22.48 -42.81
CA ARG A 44 0.03 -23.68 -42.54
C ARG A 44 0.91 -24.91 -42.66
N THR A 45 1.22 -25.53 -41.53
CA THR A 45 1.91 -26.82 -41.50
C THR A 45 0.99 -27.95 -41.98
N ASN A 46 1.50 -28.84 -42.83
CA ASN A 46 0.78 -29.95 -43.44
C ASN A 46 -0.54 -29.53 -44.14
N ALA A 47 -0.50 -28.44 -44.90
CA ALA A 47 -1.68 -27.82 -45.52
C ALA A 47 -2.40 -28.76 -46.51
N PHE A 48 -1.66 -29.60 -47.23
CA PHE A 48 -2.17 -30.67 -48.07
C PHE A 48 -1.13 -31.77 -48.28
N SER A 49 -1.56 -32.89 -48.85
CA SER A 49 -0.68 -33.95 -49.34
C SER A 49 -1.13 -34.49 -50.70
N PHE A 50 -0.20 -35.12 -51.41
CA PHE A 50 -0.41 -35.79 -52.69
C PHE A 50 0.56 -36.98 -52.83
N GLY A 51 0.16 -38.00 -53.58
CA GLY A 51 0.93 -39.23 -53.81
C GLY A 51 1.94 -39.15 -54.96
N ALA A 52 2.59 -40.28 -55.25
CA ALA A 52 3.55 -40.40 -56.33
C ALA A 52 2.90 -40.15 -57.70
N GLY A 53 3.37 -39.12 -58.41
CA GLY A 53 2.85 -38.73 -59.74
C GLY A 53 1.52 -37.97 -59.71
N GLU A 54 0.95 -37.70 -58.53
CA GLU A 54 -0.23 -36.84 -58.38
C GLU A 54 0.17 -35.36 -58.44
N THR A 55 -0.79 -34.54 -58.89
CA THR A 55 -0.68 -33.07 -58.86
C THR A 55 -1.77 -32.54 -57.94
N ALA A 56 -1.40 -31.68 -56.99
CA ALA A 56 -2.34 -30.90 -56.23
C ALA A 56 -2.57 -29.56 -56.94
N ASN A 57 -3.83 -29.14 -57.06
CA ASN A 57 -4.20 -27.84 -57.59
C ASN A 57 -4.68 -26.93 -56.46
N LEU A 58 -4.14 -25.72 -56.38
CA LEU A 58 -4.53 -24.71 -55.41
C LEU A 58 -5.11 -23.51 -56.15
N THR A 59 -6.39 -23.21 -55.94
CA THR A 59 -7.07 -22.11 -56.62
C THR A 59 -7.11 -20.87 -55.73
N PHE A 60 -6.86 -19.70 -56.32
CA PHE A 60 -6.96 -18.42 -55.63
C PHE A 60 -7.67 -17.37 -56.49
N THR A 61 -8.50 -16.55 -55.86
CA THR A 61 -9.23 -15.46 -56.52
C THR A 61 -8.97 -14.16 -55.73
N PRO A 62 -8.02 -13.31 -56.18
CA PRO A 62 -7.60 -12.13 -55.43
C PRO A 62 -8.78 -11.21 -55.14
N GLN A 63 -8.87 -10.75 -53.89
CA GLN A 63 -9.90 -9.78 -53.49
C GLN A 63 -9.50 -8.32 -53.81
N TYR A 64 -8.27 -8.12 -54.27
CA TYR A 64 -7.70 -6.85 -54.71
C TYR A 64 -6.51 -7.13 -55.66
N THR A 65 -6.17 -6.17 -56.53
CA THR A 65 -5.00 -6.29 -57.41
C THR A 65 -3.73 -5.97 -56.63
N ALA A 66 -2.81 -6.92 -56.50
CA ALA A 66 -1.58 -6.78 -55.72
C ALA A 66 -0.52 -7.81 -56.14
N GLU A 67 0.72 -7.63 -55.69
CA GLU A 67 1.67 -8.74 -55.64
C GLU A 67 1.24 -9.78 -54.60
N TYR A 68 1.37 -11.05 -54.94
CA TYR A 68 1.15 -12.18 -54.05
C TYR A 68 2.36 -13.11 -54.10
N THR A 69 2.81 -13.58 -52.94
CA THR A 69 3.91 -14.54 -52.83
C THR A 69 3.41 -15.85 -52.21
N LEU A 70 3.46 -16.94 -52.99
CA LEU A 70 3.27 -18.31 -52.50
C LEU A 70 4.65 -18.94 -52.25
N LYS A 71 4.88 -19.42 -51.03
CA LYS A 71 6.01 -20.28 -50.69
C LYS A 71 5.46 -21.63 -50.24
N LEU A 72 6.12 -22.70 -50.67
CA LEU A 72 5.77 -24.07 -50.33
C LEU A 72 6.94 -24.72 -49.60
N TYR A 73 6.67 -25.56 -48.60
CA TYR A 73 7.70 -26.32 -47.89
C TYR A 73 7.37 -27.80 -47.99
N GLY A 74 8.10 -28.52 -48.85
CA GLY A 74 7.86 -29.93 -49.13
C GLY A 74 8.50 -30.86 -48.10
N HIS A 75 7.67 -31.47 -47.25
CA HIS A 75 8.05 -32.59 -46.39
C HIS A 75 7.82 -33.92 -47.11
N VAL A 76 8.87 -34.72 -47.23
CA VAL A 76 8.85 -35.96 -48.01
C VAL A 76 9.70 -37.05 -47.37
N THR A 77 9.21 -38.28 -47.44
CA THR A 77 9.92 -39.47 -47.00
C THR A 77 10.82 -39.96 -48.14
N GLY A 78 12.04 -39.42 -48.24
CA GLY A 78 13.08 -39.97 -49.13
C GLY A 78 13.79 -39.02 -50.09
N GLY A 79 13.40 -37.74 -50.23
CA GLY A 79 14.15 -36.77 -51.03
C GLY A 79 13.39 -35.50 -51.41
N ARG A 80 13.82 -34.34 -50.88
CA ARG A 80 13.11 -33.04 -50.82
C ARG A 80 12.98 -32.27 -52.14
N ASN A 81 12.22 -32.81 -53.10
CA ASN A 81 11.97 -32.16 -54.39
C ASN A 81 10.46 -32.00 -54.65
N ILE A 82 9.97 -30.76 -54.61
CA ILE A 82 8.66 -30.37 -55.15
C ILE A 82 8.84 -29.35 -56.28
N ARG A 83 7.96 -29.41 -57.28
CA ARG A 83 7.80 -28.41 -58.33
C ARG A 83 6.45 -27.73 -58.18
N ALA A 84 6.39 -26.47 -58.62
CA ALA A 84 5.15 -25.74 -58.72
C ALA A 84 5.16 -24.79 -59.92
N SER A 85 3.98 -24.49 -60.44
CA SER A 85 3.75 -23.46 -61.45
C SER A 85 2.44 -22.71 -61.17
N LEU A 86 2.37 -21.47 -61.63
CA LEU A 86 1.17 -20.63 -61.66
C LEU A 86 0.61 -20.61 -63.07
N THR A 87 -0.65 -21.02 -63.23
CA THR A 87 -1.42 -20.82 -64.46
C THR A 87 -2.30 -19.59 -64.30
N ASN A 88 -2.09 -18.61 -65.17
CA ASN A 88 -2.85 -17.37 -65.24
C ASN A 88 -4.22 -17.58 -65.90
N PRO A 89 -5.19 -16.65 -65.71
CA PRO A 89 -6.52 -16.71 -66.32
C PRO A 89 -6.54 -16.74 -67.86
N ASP A 90 -5.46 -16.30 -68.51
CA ASP A 90 -5.27 -16.33 -69.96
C ASP A 90 -4.63 -17.64 -70.47
N GLY A 91 -4.32 -18.56 -69.56
CA GLY A 91 -3.64 -19.83 -69.85
C GLY A 91 -2.11 -19.76 -69.91
N THR A 92 -1.50 -18.59 -69.69
CA THR A 92 -0.03 -18.49 -69.57
C THR A 92 0.45 -19.15 -68.28
N VAL A 93 1.61 -19.82 -68.33
CA VAL A 93 2.16 -20.60 -67.21
C VAL A 93 3.53 -20.02 -66.80
N THR A 94 3.70 -19.80 -65.50
CA THR A 94 4.94 -19.31 -64.89
C THR A 94 5.46 -20.35 -63.89
N ASP A 95 6.68 -20.83 -64.07
CA ASP A 95 7.33 -21.75 -63.12
C ASP A 95 7.75 -21.05 -61.82
N PHE A 96 7.78 -21.78 -60.71
CA PHE A 96 8.28 -21.28 -59.43
C PHE A 96 9.80 -21.16 -59.41
N GLU A 97 10.29 -20.14 -58.71
CA GLU A 97 11.70 -19.98 -58.39
C GLU A 97 12.11 -20.88 -57.21
N TYR A 98 13.40 -21.21 -57.16
CA TYR A 98 13.99 -21.96 -56.05
C TYR A 98 15.03 -21.09 -55.35
N PRO A 99 14.98 -20.94 -54.02
CA PRO A 99 16.02 -20.26 -53.26
C PRO A 99 17.30 -21.09 -53.27
N ASN A 100 18.42 -20.48 -52.92
CA ASN A 100 19.64 -21.25 -52.62
C ASN A 100 19.59 -21.75 -51.18
N ARG A 101 20.18 -22.92 -50.90
CA ARG A 101 20.37 -23.40 -49.52
C ARG A 101 21.21 -22.38 -48.74
N THR A 102 20.92 -22.18 -47.46
CA THR A 102 21.62 -21.24 -46.58
C THR A 102 23.14 -21.43 -46.64
N GLY A 103 23.88 -20.38 -47.07
CA GLY A 103 25.34 -20.43 -47.22
C GLY A 103 25.85 -21.18 -48.46
N SER A 104 25.01 -21.43 -49.47
CA SER A 104 25.37 -22.18 -50.68
C SER A 104 24.90 -21.50 -51.97
N THR A 105 25.45 -21.92 -53.12
CA THR A 105 24.92 -21.64 -54.46
C THR A 105 23.98 -22.75 -54.96
N VAL A 106 23.88 -23.87 -54.25
CA VAL A 106 23.02 -25.01 -54.61
C VAL A 106 21.56 -24.67 -54.32
N LYS A 107 20.67 -24.93 -55.30
CA LYS A 107 19.23 -24.73 -55.16
C LYS A 107 18.59 -25.64 -54.11
N ASP A 108 17.58 -25.11 -53.44
CA ASP A 108 16.74 -25.82 -52.48
C ASP A 108 15.38 -26.16 -53.09
N TYR A 109 15.29 -27.36 -53.66
CA TYR A 109 14.08 -27.89 -54.27
C TYR A 109 12.98 -28.29 -53.27
N SER A 110 13.22 -28.12 -51.96
CA SER A 110 12.17 -28.26 -50.93
C SER A 110 11.28 -27.02 -50.83
N HIS A 111 11.78 -25.87 -51.28
CA HIS A 111 11.28 -24.55 -50.91
C HIS A 111 10.93 -23.63 -52.10
N PRO A 112 10.21 -24.10 -53.14
CA PRO A 112 9.85 -23.25 -54.25
C PRO A 112 8.95 -22.09 -53.79
N TYR A 113 9.17 -20.91 -54.39
CA TYR A 113 8.30 -19.76 -54.23
C TYR A 113 8.02 -19.09 -55.57
N LEU A 114 6.93 -18.32 -55.63
CA LEU A 114 6.67 -17.40 -56.73
C LEU A 114 6.02 -16.14 -56.17
N THR A 115 6.52 -14.99 -56.62
CA THR A 115 5.87 -13.68 -56.45
C THR A 115 5.30 -13.25 -57.79
N ALA A 116 4.02 -12.89 -57.84
CA ALA A 116 3.35 -12.45 -59.05
C ALA A 116 2.26 -11.41 -58.75
N THR A 117 2.10 -10.43 -59.64
CA THR A 117 0.97 -9.48 -59.59
C THR A 117 -0.30 -10.18 -60.06
N LEU A 118 -1.27 -10.35 -59.17
CA LEU A 118 -2.55 -10.97 -59.47
C LEU A 118 -3.66 -9.92 -59.46
N GLU A 119 -4.58 -9.99 -60.41
CA GLU A 119 -5.69 -9.04 -60.57
C GLU A 119 -6.93 -9.45 -59.78
N GLN A 120 -7.64 -8.46 -59.23
CA GLN A 120 -8.88 -8.64 -58.50
C GLN A 120 -9.92 -9.46 -59.31
N GLY A 121 -10.54 -10.44 -58.65
CA GLY A 121 -11.68 -11.20 -59.17
C GLY A 121 -11.36 -12.23 -60.25
N LYS A 122 -10.11 -12.31 -60.76
CA LYS A 122 -9.70 -13.38 -61.67
C LYS A 122 -9.26 -14.62 -60.88
N THR A 123 -9.53 -15.82 -61.41
CA THR A 123 -9.10 -17.07 -60.75
C THR A 123 -7.78 -17.56 -61.31
N TYR A 124 -6.82 -17.77 -60.41
CA TYR A 124 -5.49 -18.28 -60.68
C TYR A 124 -5.36 -19.70 -60.13
N THR A 125 -4.63 -20.57 -60.84
CA THR A 125 -4.42 -21.96 -60.42
C THR A 125 -2.94 -22.22 -60.25
N TYR A 126 -2.53 -22.55 -59.03
CA TYR A 126 -1.21 -23.09 -58.75
C TYR A 126 -1.27 -24.61 -58.86
N SER A 127 -0.40 -25.22 -59.65
CA SER A 127 -0.23 -26.68 -59.71
C SER A 127 1.04 -27.07 -58.98
N VAL A 128 1.00 -28.11 -58.14
CA VAL A 128 2.13 -28.56 -57.31
C VAL A 128 2.28 -30.08 -57.43
N TRP A 129 3.50 -30.56 -57.69
CA TRP A 129 3.78 -31.98 -57.89
C TRP A 129 5.22 -32.35 -57.47
N GLY A 130 5.49 -33.64 -57.28
CA GLY A 130 6.80 -34.14 -56.82
C GLY A 130 7.78 -34.40 -57.97
N TRP A 131 9.09 -34.39 -57.70
CA TRP A 131 10.09 -34.78 -58.71
C TRP A 131 11.27 -35.63 -58.17
N THR A 132 11.08 -36.95 -58.13
CA THR A 132 12.08 -37.97 -58.48
C THR A 132 11.36 -39.24 -58.97
N ALA A 133 12.07 -40.18 -59.62
CA ALA A 133 11.52 -41.50 -59.95
C ALA A 133 11.21 -42.38 -58.71
N THR A 134 11.43 -41.88 -57.50
CA THR A 134 11.27 -42.57 -56.21
C THR A 134 10.42 -41.79 -55.20
N SER A 135 9.87 -40.62 -55.57
CA SER A 135 9.05 -39.81 -54.64
C SER A 135 7.70 -40.48 -54.40
N THR A 136 7.47 -40.99 -53.18
CA THR A 136 6.25 -41.71 -52.78
C THR A 136 5.05 -40.80 -52.49
N GLY A 137 5.25 -39.49 -52.52
CA GLY A 137 4.29 -38.44 -52.18
C GLY A 137 4.92 -37.37 -51.31
N ALA A 138 4.20 -36.28 -51.08
CA ALA A 138 4.63 -35.17 -50.22
C ALA A 138 3.50 -34.68 -49.33
N THR A 139 3.88 -34.17 -48.16
CA THR A 139 3.06 -33.29 -47.34
C THR A 139 3.65 -31.90 -47.43
N VAL A 140 2.84 -30.88 -47.72
CA VAL A 140 3.35 -29.54 -48.05
C VAL A 140 2.81 -28.51 -47.07
N ASP A 141 3.72 -27.71 -46.49
CA ASP A 141 3.33 -26.50 -45.77
C ASP A 141 3.14 -25.35 -46.77
N VAL A 142 2.18 -24.48 -46.51
CA VAL A 142 1.86 -23.31 -47.34
C VAL A 142 2.08 -22.02 -46.54
N ASP A 143 2.86 -21.10 -47.11
CA ASP A 143 2.95 -19.70 -46.67
C ASP A 143 2.53 -18.79 -47.83
N PHE A 144 1.38 -18.14 -47.72
CA PHE A 144 0.83 -17.26 -48.76
C PHE A 144 0.62 -15.86 -48.21
N THR A 145 1.22 -14.88 -48.89
CA THR A 145 1.34 -13.48 -48.47
C THR A 145 1.03 -12.53 -49.63
N SER A 146 0.75 -11.26 -49.34
CA SER A 146 0.51 -10.23 -50.37
C SER A 146 1.29 -8.95 -50.08
N GLY A 147 1.70 -8.22 -51.11
CA GLY A 147 2.25 -6.87 -50.97
C GLY A 147 1.24 -5.88 -50.34
N GLU A 148 -0.06 -6.14 -50.51
CA GLU A 148 -1.14 -5.39 -49.86
C GLU A 148 -1.57 -5.99 -48.50
N SER A 149 -0.79 -6.90 -47.89
CA SER A 149 -0.95 -7.27 -46.48
C SER A 149 -0.40 -6.18 -45.55
N GLY A 150 -0.89 -4.95 -45.75
CA GLY A 150 -0.64 -3.79 -44.91
C GLY A 150 -1.64 -3.67 -43.76
N THR A 151 -1.32 -2.81 -42.79
CA THR A 151 -2.18 -2.53 -41.65
C THR A 151 -3.46 -1.82 -42.07
N LEU A 152 -4.62 -2.30 -41.63
CA LEU A 152 -5.87 -1.53 -41.72
C LEU A 152 -5.70 -0.17 -41.04
N SER A 153 -6.10 0.90 -41.71
CA SER A 153 -5.98 2.26 -41.17
C SER A 153 -7.06 2.52 -40.10
N LYS A 154 -6.94 3.64 -39.38
CA LYS A 154 -8.02 4.10 -38.48
C LYS A 154 -9.31 4.50 -39.21
N GLU A 155 -9.34 4.48 -40.54
CA GLU A 155 -10.48 4.91 -41.36
C GLU A 155 -11.24 3.70 -41.93
N VAL A 156 -10.54 2.68 -42.42
CA VAL A 156 -11.13 1.42 -42.92
C VAL A 156 -10.58 0.26 -42.11
N GLY A 157 -11.43 -0.47 -41.37
CA GLY A 157 -11.00 -1.68 -40.68
C GLY A 157 -11.72 -2.10 -39.40
N LEU A 158 -11.13 -3.10 -38.74
CA LEU A 158 -11.53 -3.70 -37.47
C LEU A 158 -11.08 -2.82 -36.29
N ARG A 159 -12.02 -2.37 -35.45
CA ARG A 159 -11.74 -1.54 -34.27
C ARG A 159 -12.42 -2.14 -33.04
N LEU A 160 -11.68 -2.22 -31.94
CA LEU A 160 -12.15 -2.72 -30.66
C LEU A 160 -12.24 -1.58 -29.65
N TYR A 161 -13.37 -1.49 -28.94
CA TYR A 161 -13.64 -0.51 -27.92
C TYR A 161 -14.17 -1.21 -26.66
N LEU A 162 -13.92 -0.61 -25.50
CA LEU A 162 -14.51 -1.00 -24.24
C LEU A 162 -15.29 0.20 -23.67
N ASP A 163 -16.59 0.04 -23.45
CA ASP A 163 -17.46 1.04 -22.79
C ASP A 163 -17.05 1.25 -21.31
N GLN A 164 -16.26 0.34 -20.74
CA GLN A 164 -15.68 0.39 -19.39
C GLN A 164 -14.25 -0.15 -19.42
N THR A 165 -13.28 0.64 -18.96
CA THR A 165 -11.84 0.28 -18.95
C THR A 165 -11.27 0.05 -17.54
N GLU A 166 -12.09 0.09 -16.49
CA GLU A 166 -11.68 -0.07 -15.09
C GLU A 166 -12.60 -1.08 -14.39
N PHE A 167 -12.03 -2.13 -13.78
CA PHE A 167 -12.78 -3.21 -13.12
C PHE A 167 -12.24 -3.49 -11.70
N THR A 168 -13.12 -3.83 -10.76
CA THR A 168 -12.74 -4.14 -9.36
C THR A 168 -12.42 -5.63 -9.13
N ALA A 169 -12.94 -6.51 -9.99
CA ALA A 169 -12.69 -7.94 -10.00
C ALA A 169 -12.70 -8.44 -11.46
N TYR A 170 -11.90 -9.47 -11.78
CA TYR A 170 -11.94 -10.06 -13.10
C TYR A 170 -13.23 -10.85 -13.28
N SER A 171 -13.97 -10.54 -14.33
CA SER A 171 -15.09 -11.34 -14.82
C SER A 171 -15.05 -11.28 -16.33
N GLN A 172 -14.79 -12.43 -16.97
CA GLN A 172 -14.77 -12.56 -18.42
C GLN A 172 -16.07 -12.02 -19.04
N GLN A 173 -17.21 -12.32 -18.43
CA GLN A 173 -18.52 -11.82 -18.88
C GLN A 173 -18.66 -10.29 -18.74
N ALA A 174 -18.07 -9.67 -17.72
CA ALA A 174 -18.13 -8.21 -17.55
C ALA A 174 -17.25 -7.50 -18.59
N VAL A 175 -16.06 -8.02 -18.88
CA VAL A 175 -15.18 -7.51 -19.94
C VAL A 175 -15.83 -7.67 -21.31
N LEU A 176 -16.43 -8.84 -21.59
CA LEU A 176 -17.22 -9.07 -22.80
C LEU A 176 -18.40 -8.10 -22.89
N ASN A 177 -19.18 -7.90 -21.83
CA ASN A 177 -20.32 -6.98 -21.84
C ASN A 177 -19.91 -5.51 -22.09
N ALA A 178 -18.70 -5.11 -21.71
CA ALA A 178 -18.16 -3.79 -22.05
C ALA A 178 -17.70 -3.67 -23.51
N MET A 179 -17.58 -4.78 -24.24
CA MET A 179 -16.97 -4.83 -25.56
C MET A 179 -17.91 -4.35 -26.69
N LYS A 180 -17.38 -3.42 -27.48
CA LYS A 180 -17.94 -2.93 -28.74
C LYS A 180 -16.92 -3.14 -29.86
N LEU A 181 -17.33 -3.81 -30.93
CA LEU A 181 -16.59 -3.95 -32.17
C LEU A 181 -17.19 -3.02 -33.24
N LEU A 182 -16.32 -2.44 -34.06
CA LEU A 182 -16.72 -1.71 -35.26
C LEU A 182 -15.91 -2.25 -36.44
N ILE A 183 -16.59 -2.71 -37.48
CA ILE A 183 -15.98 -3.14 -38.74
C ILE A 183 -16.40 -2.12 -39.80
N VAL A 184 -15.46 -1.31 -40.28
CA VAL A 184 -15.71 -0.24 -41.26
C VAL A 184 -15.17 -0.66 -42.63
N ASP A 185 -15.99 -0.59 -43.67
CA ASP A 185 -15.60 -0.90 -45.05
C ASP A 185 -14.99 0.31 -45.79
N ARG A 186 -14.57 0.10 -47.04
CA ARG A 186 -13.93 1.13 -47.88
C ARG A 186 -14.86 2.27 -48.30
N THR A 187 -16.18 2.13 -48.11
CA THR A 187 -17.19 3.17 -48.38
C THR A 187 -17.52 4.00 -47.13
N GLY A 188 -17.03 3.61 -45.95
CA GLY A 188 -17.37 4.20 -44.66
C GLY A 188 -18.64 3.64 -44.03
N ALA A 189 -19.34 2.73 -44.73
CA ALA A 189 -20.38 1.92 -44.11
C ALA A 189 -19.74 0.98 -43.06
N HIS A 190 -20.48 0.70 -41.99
CA HIS A 190 -19.93 -0.02 -40.85
C HIS A 190 -20.94 -0.96 -40.20
N LEU A 191 -20.42 -2.08 -39.69
CA LEU A 191 -21.12 -2.95 -38.77
C LEU A 191 -20.64 -2.63 -37.36
N GLU A 192 -21.56 -2.13 -36.52
CA GLU A 192 -21.38 -2.02 -35.08
C GLU A 192 -21.94 -3.27 -34.41
N TRP A 193 -21.13 -3.91 -33.56
CA TRP A 193 -21.53 -5.07 -32.79
C TRP A 193 -21.14 -4.90 -31.32
N LYS A 194 -22.07 -5.19 -30.41
CA LYS A 194 -21.87 -5.11 -28.97
C LYS A 194 -22.20 -6.48 -28.38
N TYR A 195 -21.26 -7.05 -27.64
CA TYR A 195 -21.44 -8.40 -27.09
C TYR A 195 -22.67 -8.48 -26.17
N LYS A 196 -22.87 -7.46 -25.32
CA LYS A 196 -24.00 -7.37 -24.37
C LYS A 196 -25.37 -7.45 -25.04
N ASP A 197 -25.48 -6.97 -26.29
CA ASP A 197 -26.74 -6.87 -27.03
C ASP A 197 -26.98 -8.10 -27.93
N ALA A 198 -25.91 -8.82 -28.31
CA ALA A 198 -25.96 -9.98 -29.21
C ALA A 198 -25.79 -11.35 -28.54
N MET A 199 -25.16 -11.41 -27.36
CA MET A 199 -24.98 -12.61 -26.52
C MET A 199 -24.45 -13.87 -27.23
N GLY A 200 -23.43 -13.76 -28.10
CA GLY A 200 -22.91 -14.94 -28.80
C GLY A 200 -21.67 -14.70 -29.66
N SER A 201 -21.36 -15.67 -30.52
CA SER A 201 -20.35 -15.53 -31.57
C SER A 201 -20.83 -14.57 -32.65
N LEU A 202 -19.89 -13.83 -33.25
CA LEU A 202 -20.13 -12.98 -34.41
C LEU A 202 -19.53 -13.65 -35.65
N LEU A 203 -20.36 -13.88 -36.67
CA LEU A 203 -19.91 -14.25 -38.01
C LEU A 203 -20.12 -13.06 -38.95
N VAL A 204 -19.10 -12.75 -39.76
CA VAL A 204 -19.17 -11.70 -40.78
C VAL A 204 -18.66 -12.28 -42.09
N GLY A 205 -19.49 -12.24 -43.14
CA GLY A 205 -19.18 -12.85 -44.42
C GLY A 205 -18.96 -14.37 -44.38
N GLY A 206 -19.48 -15.06 -43.34
CA GLY A 206 -19.25 -16.50 -43.12
C GLY A 206 -17.95 -16.86 -42.40
N ALA A 207 -17.14 -15.87 -42.00
CA ALA A 207 -15.95 -16.08 -41.17
C ALA A 207 -16.21 -15.69 -39.71
N ASP A 208 -15.62 -16.44 -38.78
CA ASP A 208 -15.71 -16.18 -37.34
C ASP A 208 -14.89 -14.96 -36.91
N VAL A 209 -15.44 -14.20 -35.95
CA VAL A 209 -14.71 -13.21 -35.15
C VAL A 209 -14.31 -13.85 -33.83
N ILE A 210 -13.00 -13.98 -33.58
CA ILE A 210 -12.45 -14.64 -32.39
C ILE A 210 -12.09 -13.57 -31.35
N VAL A 211 -12.60 -13.72 -30.13
CA VAL A 211 -12.25 -12.87 -28.99
C VAL A 211 -11.28 -13.64 -28.08
N ASP A 212 -10.07 -13.13 -27.91
CA ASP A 212 -9.06 -13.71 -27.00
C ASP A 212 -8.99 -12.90 -25.70
N LEU A 213 -9.21 -13.63 -24.59
CA LEU A 213 -9.12 -13.19 -23.20
C LEU A 213 -8.19 -14.10 -22.38
N SER A 214 -7.42 -14.98 -23.03
CA SER A 214 -6.57 -15.99 -22.38
C SER A 214 -5.45 -15.39 -21.51
N ALA A 215 -4.98 -14.19 -21.88
CA ALA A 215 -3.99 -13.42 -21.11
C ALA A 215 -4.61 -12.49 -20.05
N CYS A 216 -5.94 -12.46 -19.90
CA CYS A 216 -6.64 -11.56 -18.97
C CYS A 216 -6.87 -12.22 -17.59
N GLY A 217 -6.89 -11.38 -16.54
CA GLY A 217 -7.23 -11.76 -15.17
C GLY A 217 -6.20 -11.36 -14.11
N ALA A 218 -5.02 -10.88 -14.53
CA ALA A 218 -4.04 -10.29 -13.62
C ALA A 218 -4.48 -8.90 -13.14
N CYS A 219 -4.09 -8.50 -11.92
CA CYS A 219 -4.25 -7.11 -11.48
C CYS A 219 -3.35 -6.16 -12.29
N GLY A 220 -3.78 -4.91 -12.43
CA GLY A 220 -3.16 -3.92 -13.31
C GLY A 220 -3.68 -4.02 -14.74
N LYS A 221 -2.83 -3.66 -15.71
CA LYS A 221 -3.20 -3.57 -17.12
C LYS A 221 -3.40 -4.95 -17.76
N ASN A 222 -4.54 -5.13 -18.41
CA ASN A 222 -4.92 -6.29 -19.22
C ASN A 222 -5.23 -5.82 -20.64
N THR A 223 -5.13 -6.74 -21.61
CA THR A 223 -5.39 -6.44 -23.02
C THR A 223 -6.30 -7.50 -23.62
N VAL A 224 -7.46 -7.09 -24.12
CA VAL A 224 -8.35 -7.90 -24.95
C VAL A 224 -7.82 -7.88 -26.38
N GLN A 225 -7.83 -9.03 -27.06
CA GLN A 225 -7.54 -9.11 -28.49
C GLN A 225 -8.76 -9.65 -29.23
N VAL A 226 -9.04 -9.12 -30.43
CA VAL A 226 -10.06 -9.64 -31.34
C VAL A 226 -9.44 -9.86 -32.70
N HIS A 227 -9.64 -11.07 -33.25
CA HIS A 227 -9.12 -11.47 -34.55
C HIS A 227 -10.25 -11.70 -35.55
N TYR A 228 -10.10 -11.16 -36.77
CA TYR A 228 -11.03 -11.36 -37.88
C TYR A 228 -10.28 -11.26 -39.21
N MET A 229 -10.40 -12.28 -40.07
CA MET A 229 -9.78 -12.34 -41.42
C MET A 229 -8.29 -11.92 -41.46
N GLY A 230 -7.49 -12.33 -40.47
CA GLY A 230 -6.05 -12.00 -40.37
C GLY A 230 -5.75 -10.67 -39.67
N TYR A 231 -6.74 -9.84 -39.42
CA TYR A 231 -6.60 -8.59 -38.67
C TYR A 231 -6.73 -8.83 -37.17
N THR A 232 -6.00 -8.03 -36.38
CA THR A 232 -6.07 -8.03 -34.92
C THR A 232 -6.37 -6.62 -34.42
N ALA A 233 -7.40 -6.47 -33.59
CA ALA A 233 -7.70 -5.26 -32.85
C ALA A 233 -7.53 -5.51 -31.35
N THR A 234 -7.01 -4.52 -30.62
CA THR A 234 -6.71 -4.64 -29.18
C THR A 234 -7.35 -3.51 -28.39
N ALA A 235 -7.80 -3.80 -27.18
CA ALA A 235 -8.30 -2.81 -26.24
C ALA A 235 -7.82 -3.11 -24.82
N ASP A 236 -7.42 -2.08 -24.10
CA ASP A 236 -6.84 -2.19 -22.77
C ASP A 236 -7.89 -1.91 -21.68
N PHE A 237 -7.82 -2.66 -20.58
CA PHE A 237 -8.53 -2.35 -19.34
C PHE A 237 -7.65 -2.62 -18.13
N ASN A 238 -7.94 -1.95 -17.02
CA ASN A 238 -7.26 -2.16 -15.75
C ASN A 238 -8.14 -2.96 -14.79
N LEU A 239 -7.50 -3.85 -14.04
CA LEU A 239 -8.08 -4.54 -12.90
C LEU A 239 -7.47 -3.96 -11.61
N ALA A 240 -8.30 -3.36 -10.76
CA ALA A 240 -7.86 -2.77 -9.50
C ALA A 240 -7.14 -3.79 -8.61
N HIS A 241 -6.11 -3.30 -7.90
CA HIS A 241 -5.45 -4.07 -6.85
C HIS A 241 -6.30 -4.08 -5.58
N ASP A 242 -6.36 -5.25 -4.94
CA ASP A 242 -7.12 -5.49 -3.72
C ASP A 242 -6.16 -5.55 -2.53
N TYR A 243 -5.77 -4.36 -2.04
CA TYR A 243 -4.79 -4.19 -0.95
C TYR A 243 -5.37 -4.48 0.44
N SER A 244 -6.05 -5.62 0.59
CA SER A 244 -6.69 -6.07 1.82
C SER A 244 -5.79 -6.91 2.74
N VAL A 245 -4.61 -7.35 2.27
CA VAL A 245 -3.69 -8.18 3.05
C VAL A 245 -2.66 -7.30 3.76
N LEU A 246 -2.68 -7.26 5.09
CA LEU A 246 -1.58 -6.66 5.87
C LEU A 246 -0.35 -7.59 5.83
N LEU A 247 0.76 -7.12 5.27
CA LEU A 247 2.03 -7.85 5.23
C LEU A 247 2.90 -7.51 6.43
N GLU A 248 3.05 -6.21 6.72
CA GLU A 248 3.90 -5.69 7.80
C GLU A 248 3.28 -4.40 8.35
N ARG A 249 3.44 -4.18 9.66
CA ARG A 249 3.20 -2.87 10.30
C ARG A 249 4.52 -2.32 10.81
N VAL A 250 4.96 -1.22 10.22
CA VAL A 250 6.13 -0.47 10.68
C VAL A 250 5.65 0.62 11.62
N ALA A 251 6.08 0.55 12.88
CA ALA A 251 5.76 1.56 13.89
C ALA A 251 6.33 2.94 13.49
N ALA A 252 5.61 4.00 13.85
CA ALA A 252 6.13 5.36 13.67
C ALA A 252 7.33 5.59 14.59
N THR A 253 8.29 6.37 14.11
CA THR A 253 9.44 6.85 14.87
C THR A 253 9.32 8.37 15.07
N PRO A 254 10.15 8.99 15.93
CA PRO A 254 10.16 10.45 16.09
C PRO A 254 10.34 11.27 14.80
N THR A 255 10.94 10.68 13.77
CA THR A 255 11.30 11.35 12.50
C THR A 255 10.67 10.74 11.25
N ALA A 256 10.01 9.57 11.36
CA ALA A 256 9.35 8.91 10.24
C ALA A 256 7.94 8.42 10.62
N ARG A 257 6.98 8.63 9.72
CA ARG A 257 5.61 8.11 9.86
C ARG A 257 5.63 6.58 9.88
N GLY A 258 4.76 6.00 10.70
CA GLY A 258 4.48 4.58 10.64
C GLY A 258 3.72 4.26 9.36
N TYR A 259 3.75 3.01 8.94
CA TYR A 259 2.94 2.58 7.81
C TYR A 259 2.58 1.10 7.89
N ASP A 260 1.40 0.80 7.37
CA ASP A 260 1.02 -0.57 7.03
C ASP A 260 1.48 -0.84 5.59
N LEU A 261 2.30 -1.87 5.41
CA LEU A 261 2.60 -2.42 4.10
C LEU A 261 1.49 -3.39 3.74
N LEU A 262 0.69 -3.02 2.72
CA LEU A 262 -0.46 -3.79 2.27
C LEU A 262 -0.11 -4.51 0.97
N GLY A 263 -0.32 -5.82 0.95
CA GLY A 263 -0.21 -6.67 -0.23
C GLY A 263 -1.54 -6.80 -0.96
N CYS A 264 -1.48 -6.92 -2.29
CA CYS A 264 -2.64 -7.28 -3.09
C CYS A 264 -3.02 -8.75 -2.82
N SER A 265 -4.29 -9.05 -2.57
CA SER A 265 -4.78 -10.41 -2.34
C SER A 265 -4.66 -11.34 -3.56
N ARG A 266 -4.32 -10.80 -4.74
CA ARG A 266 -4.36 -11.48 -6.05
C ARG A 266 -3.02 -11.46 -6.81
N CYS A 267 -2.03 -10.69 -6.37
CA CYS A 267 -0.73 -10.59 -7.03
C CYS A 267 0.36 -10.07 -6.07
N SER A 268 1.62 -10.05 -6.50
CA SER A 268 2.78 -9.60 -5.71
C SER A 268 2.88 -8.08 -5.51
N ALA A 269 1.93 -7.28 -6.01
CA ALA A 269 1.95 -5.83 -5.83
C ALA A 269 1.72 -5.45 -4.37
N THR A 270 2.41 -4.39 -3.92
CA THR A 270 2.29 -3.83 -2.57
C THR A 270 2.07 -2.33 -2.60
N THR A 271 1.46 -1.79 -1.55
CA THR A 271 1.30 -0.34 -1.32
C THR A 271 1.55 0.00 0.15
N ARG A 272 1.76 1.27 0.47
CA ARG A 272 1.98 1.76 1.83
C ARG A 272 0.85 2.68 2.28
N ALA A 273 0.20 2.32 3.37
CA ALA A 273 -0.78 3.18 4.06
C ALA A 273 -0.11 3.84 5.27
N ASN A 274 0.25 5.11 5.14
CA ASN A 274 0.95 5.86 6.21
C ASN A 274 -0.01 6.23 7.37
N PHE A 275 0.45 6.07 8.61
CA PHE A 275 -0.19 6.58 9.83
C PHE A 275 0.83 7.37 10.68
N VAL A 276 0.36 8.30 11.51
CA VAL A 276 1.21 9.33 12.14
C VAL A 276 1.46 9.10 13.63
N ASP A 277 0.83 8.09 14.24
CA ASP A 277 0.89 7.86 15.68
C ASP A 277 2.24 7.29 16.14
N TYR A 278 3.19 8.20 16.41
CA TYR A 278 4.34 7.91 17.26
C TYR A 278 3.87 7.73 18.71
N ASP A 279 4.07 6.53 19.24
CA ASP A 279 3.46 6.08 20.49
C ASP A 279 4.27 6.50 21.75
N GLY A 280 4.66 7.77 21.81
CA GLY A 280 5.48 8.36 22.87
C GLY A 280 5.09 9.80 23.21
N PHE A 281 5.99 10.52 23.89
CA PHE A 281 5.78 11.89 24.33
C PHE A 281 6.83 12.85 23.75
N CYS A 282 6.39 14.04 23.35
CA CYS A 282 7.25 15.12 22.90
C CYS A 282 7.61 16.02 24.09
N ILE A 283 8.89 16.11 24.43
CA ILE A 283 9.42 16.93 25.53
C ILE A 283 10.18 18.10 24.92
N ALA A 284 9.66 19.32 25.07
CA ALA A 284 10.14 20.51 24.39
C ALA A 284 10.70 21.57 25.36
N THR A 285 11.45 22.52 24.84
CA THR A 285 11.89 23.72 25.57
C THR A 285 11.95 24.92 24.62
N PRO A 286 11.63 26.15 25.06
CA PRO A 286 11.86 27.36 24.25
C PRO A 286 13.36 27.69 24.10
N GLY A 287 14.25 27.05 24.87
CA GLY A 287 15.68 27.37 24.93
C GLY A 287 16.03 28.21 26.16
N ALA A 288 17.28 28.66 26.23
CA ALA A 288 17.74 29.59 27.26
C ALA A 288 18.97 30.39 26.84
N ASP A 289 19.01 31.66 27.21
CA ASP A 289 20.12 32.58 26.92
C ASP A 289 21.22 32.58 28.01
N MET A 290 20.91 32.03 29.19
CA MET A 290 21.73 32.13 30.41
C MET A 290 22.38 30.79 30.84
N GLY A 291 22.31 29.77 29.99
CA GLY A 291 22.94 28.48 30.21
C GLY A 291 22.61 27.47 29.11
N ALA A 292 23.43 26.43 28.99
CA ALA A 292 23.20 25.35 28.04
C ALA A 292 22.15 24.34 28.56
N LEU A 293 21.45 23.69 27.64
CA LEU A 293 20.38 22.72 27.94
C LEU A 293 20.60 21.41 27.19
N LEU A 294 20.56 20.30 27.93
CA LEU A 294 20.67 18.94 27.41
C LEU A 294 19.44 18.14 27.83
N PHE A 295 18.65 17.65 26.88
CA PHE A 295 17.51 16.75 27.11
C PHE A 295 17.88 15.35 26.63
N ASN A 296 18.04 14.37 27.52
CA ASN A 296 18.64 13.06 27.21
C ASN A 296 19.91 13.20 26.33
N ASP A 297 20.87 13.99 26.82
CA ASP A 297 22.15 14.32 26.16
C ASP A 297 22.03 15.02 24.78
N THR A 298 20.83 15.38 24.34
CA THR A 298 20.58 16.17 23.12
C THR A 298 20.61 17.66 23.44
N ASP A 299 21.49 18.42 22.78
CA ASP A 299 21.53 19.88 22.93
C ASP A 299 20.25 20.52 22.41
N VAL A 300 19.58 21.27 23.29
CA VAL A 300 18.36 22.03 23.03
C VAL A 300 18.47 23.48 23.54
N THR A 301 19.71 23.98 23.67
CA THR A 301 20.03 25.32 24.21
C THR A 301 19.33 26.43 23.43
N ALA A 302 19.34 26.37 22.10
CA ALA A 302 18.65 27.32 21.21
C ALA A 302 17.13 27.07 21.07
N GLY A 303 16.55 26.26 21.96
CA GLY A 303 15.20 25.73 21.85
C GLY A 303 15.15 24.45 21.04
N GLY A 304 14.19 23.58 21.36
CA GLY A 304 14.12 22.27 20.73
C GLY A 304 13.13 21.31 21.38
N ARG A 305 13.23 20.04 20.97
CA ARG A 305 12.42 18.94 21.51
C ARG A 305 13.13 17.61 21.35
N ILE A 306 12.89 16.71 22.28
CA ILE A 306 13.14 15.28 22.15
C ILE A 306 11.84 14.50 22.19
N TYR A 307 11.92 13.22 21.83
CA TYR A 307 10.82 12.28 21.90
C TYR A 307 11.19 11.12 22.82
N VAL A 308 10.27 10.73 23.69
CA VAL A 308 10.50 9.74 24.75
C VAL A 308 9.38 8.70 24.71
N ASP A 309 9.75 7.43 24.54
CA ASP A 309 8.78 6.32 24.51
C ASP A 309 8.07 6.17 25.86
N ARG A 310 6.84 5.66 25.86
CA ARG A 310 6.07 5.52 27.11
C ARG A 310 6.77 4.65 28.14
N GLY A 311 6.83 5.14 29.38
CA GLY A 311 7.48 4.45 30.49
C GLY A 311 9.01 4.48 30.44
N LYS A 312 9.62 5.26 29.53
CA LYS A 312 11.05 5.60 29.58
C LYS A 312 11.27 6.92 30.30
N ASP A 313 12.42 7.04 30.93
CA ASP A 313 12.79 8.25 31.64
C ASP A 313 13.34 9.32 30.69
N CYS A 314 13.12 10.57 31.09
CA CYS A 314 13.60 11.78 30.48
C CYS A 314 14.44 12.52 31.53
N THR A 315 15.69 12.85 31.17
CA THR A 315 16.59 13.66 31.99
C THR A 315 16.75 15.02 31.32
N LEU A 316 16.39 16.07 32.05
CA LEU A 316 16.66 17.46 31.68
C LEU A 316 17.90 17.91 32.46
N LEU A 317 18.90 18.46 31.78
CA LEU A 317 20.11 19.00 32.39
C LEU A 317 20.32 20.45 31.97
N ALA A 318 20.43 21.34 32.96
CA ALA A 318 20.71 22.76 32.78
C ALA A 318 22.12 23.09 33.28
N LEU A 319 22.90 23.79 32.48
CA LEU A 319 24.28 24.18 32.79
C LEU A 319 24.36 25.71 32.76
N PRO A 320 24.32 26.42 33.91
CA PRO A 320 24.41 27.88 33.94
C PRO A 320 25.68 28.39 33.28
N ASN A 321 25.58 29.50 32.57
CA ASN A 321 26.74 30.24 32.10
C ASN A 321 27.56 30.79 33.29
N SER A 322 28.82 31.16 33.03
CA SER A 322 29.62 31.88 34.03
C SER A 322 28.88 33.14 34.49
N GLY A 323 28.87 33.40 35.80
CA GLY A 323 28.07 34.49 36.36
C GLY A 323 26.57 34.22 36.48
N CYS A 324 26.06 33.04 36.10
CA CYS A 324 24.66 32.66 36.32
C CYS A 324 24.53 31.52 37.35
N ARG A 325 23.31 31.24 37.82
CA ARG A 325 22.97 30.04 38.61
C ARG A 325 21.59 29.49 38.22
N PHE A 326 21.39 28.19 38.44
CA PHE A 326 20.10 27.54 38.20
C PHE A 326 19.19 27.67 39.43
N ALA A 327 17.89 27.90 39.21
CA ALA A 327 16.88 27.99 40.26
C ALA A 327 15.72 26.98 40.13
N GLY A 328 15.50 26.43 38.93
CA GLY A 328 14.62 25.27 38.79
C GLY A 328 14.10 25.00 37.38
N TRP A 329 13.62 23.79 37.16
CA TRP A 329 12.87 23.39 35.96
C TRP A 329 11.40 23.78 36.13
N GLN A 330 10.82 24.48 35.17
CA GLN A 330 9.41 24.87 35.17
C GLN A 330 8.62 24.09 34.12
N GLN A 331 7.36 23.78 34.44
CA GLN A 331 6.35 23.33 33.49
C GLN A 331 5.10 24.20 33.69
N GLY A 332 4.79 25.05 32.71
CA GLY A 332 3.78 26.09 32.88
C GLY A 332 4.13 27.02 34.04
N ASN A 333 3.20 27.24 34.97
CA ASN A 333 3.41 28.09 36.14
C ASN A 333 4.00 27.35 37.36
N LYS A 334 4.51 26.13 37.21
CA LYS A 334 4.92 25.28 38.33
C LYS A 334 6.43 25.01 38.29
N ILE A 335 7.11 25.24 39.40
CA ILE A 335 8.47 24.72 39.59
C ILE A 335 8.35 23.22 39.86
N LEU A 336 8.97 22.46 38.98
CA LEU A 336 9.24 21.05 39.15
C LEU A 336 10.53 20.94 39.98
N SER A 337 11.67 20.65 39.36
CA SER A 337 12.93 20.43 40.10
C SER A 337 13.65 21.72 40.48
N GLY A 338 14.27 21.74 41.65
CA GLY A 338 15.33 22.71 41.98
C GLY A 338 16.72 22.24 41.53
N ASP A 339 16.89 20.93 41.30
CA ASP A 339 18.14 20.35 40.84
C ASP A 339 18.32 20.55 39.34
N ALA A 340 19.53 20.97 38.94
CA ALA A 340 19.91 21.25 37.56
C ALA A 340 19.76 20.04 36.63
N SER A 341 20.00 18.83 37.16
CA SER A 341 19.66 17.56 36.53
C SER A 341 18.34 17.03 37.11
N TYR A 342 17.35 16.81 36.25
CA TYR A 342 16.02 16.32 36.63
C TYR A 342 15.60 15.14 35.76
N THR A 343 15.57 13.95 36.36
CA THR A 343 15.11 12.71 35.71
C THR A 343 13.70 12.35 36.15
N PHE A 344 12.80 12.12 35.20
CA PHE A 344 11.40 11.73 35.44
C PHE A 344 10.85 10.90 34.27
N THR A 345 9.82 10.07 34.52
CA THR A 345 9.10 9.34 33.46
C THR A 345 7.94 10.21 32.94
N PRO A 346 7.93 10.69 31.68
CA PRO A 346 6.84 11.54 31.20
C PRO A 346 5.52 10.77 31.08
N VAL A 347 4.40 11.45 31.37
CA VAL A 347 3.02 10.94 31.21
C VAL A 347 2.20 11.70 30.18
N ALA A 348 2.76 12.77 29.61
CA ALA A 348 2.18 13.60 28.56
C ALA A 348 3.30 14.36 27.83
N SER A 349 3.06 14.75 26.59
CA SER A 349 3.90 15.73 25.89
C SER A 349 3.81 17.09 26.60
N ALA A 350 4.94 17.79 26.75
CA ALA A 350 5.00 19.02 27.51
C ALA A 350 6.23 19.87 27.17
N THR A 351 6.14 21.17 27.47
CA THR A 351 7.26 22.11 27.41
C THR A 351 7.82 22.36 28.81
N TYR A 352 9.14 22.28 28.94
CA TYR A 352 9.89 22.53 30.16
C TYR A 352 10.85 23.70 29.94
N THR A 353 10.82 24.67 30.85
CA THR A 353 11.61 25.91 30.75
C THR A 353 12.58 25.96 31.94
N PRO A 354 13.88 26.20 31.74
CA PRO A 354 14.80 26.42 32.85
C PRO A 354 14.60 27.82 33.43
N LEU A 355 14.68 27.94 34.75
CA LEU A 355 14.80 29.22 35.44
C LEU A 355 16.27 29.43 35.81
N PHE A 356 16.95 30.28 35.05
CA PHE A 356 18.28 30.80 35.38
C PHE A 356 18.17 32.16 36.06
N LEU A 357 19.09 32.41 36.99
CA LEU A 357 19.28 33.69 37.64
C LEU A 357 20.68 34.20 37.31
N ASP A 358 20.81 35.50 37.12
CA ASP A 358 22.10 36.17 37.07
C ASP A 358 22.68 36.23 38.50
N ASN A 359 24.00 36.28 38.61
CA ASN A 359 24.73 36.58 39.85
C ASN A 359 25.19 38.05 39.89
N SER A 360 24.69 38.92 39.00
CA SER A 360 24.61 40.35 39.29
C SER A 360 23.91 40.59 40.63
N ASP A 361 24.17 41.75 41.24
CA ASP A 361 23.77 42.07 42.63
C ASP A 361 22.24 42.12 42.88
N ARG A 362 21.44 41.82 41.86
CA ARG A 362 19.97 41.79 41.89
C ARG A 362 19.46 40.57 42.67
N LEU A 363 18.63 40.83 43.67
CA LEU A 363 18.00 39.81 44.47
C LEU A 363 16.79 39.22 43.74
N THR A 364 16.73 37.90 43.69
CA THR A 364 15.60 37.14 43.15
C THR A 364 14.67 36.70 44.27
N PHE A 365 13.37 36.95 44.11
CA PHE A 365 12.33 36.47 45.01
C PHE A 365 11.33 35.61 44.24
N LEU A 366 11.22 34.35 44.68
CA LEU A 366 10.34 33.35 44.10
C LEU A 366 9.27 32.98 45.14
N PHE A 367 8.04 33.45 44.92
CA PHE A 367 6.90 33.14 45.79
C PHE A 367 6.18 31.90 45.26
N ILE A 368 6.05 30.86 46.10
CA ILE A 368 5.37 29.61 45.74
C ILE A 368 4.31 29.21 46.76
N ASP A 369 3.30 28.48 46.29
CA ASP A 369 2.29 27.84 47.15
C ASP A 369 2.75 26.44 47.66
N PRO A 370 1.99 25.79 48.58
CA PRO A 370 2.27 24.43 49.03
C PRO A 370 2.30 23.36 47.91
N PHE A 371 1.73 23.67 46.74
CA PHE A 371 1.66 22.79 45.58
C PHE A 371 2.77 23.06 44.55
N SER A 372 3.68 23.99 44.87
CA SER A 372 4.82 24.45 44.05
C SER A 372 4.42 25.23 42.79
N ASN A 373 3.20 25.78 42.75
CA ASN A 373 2.83 26.80 41.78
C ASN A 373 3.58 28.10 42.11
N VAL A 374 4.16 28.71 41.09
CA VAL A 374 4.76 30.05 41.15
C VAL A 374 3.63 31.08 41.19
N LEU A 375 3.61 31.86 42.26
CA LEU A 375 2.66 32.93 42.52
C LEU A 375 3.22 34.28 42.06
N SER A 376 4.53 34.46 42.20
CA SER A 376 5.27 35.62 41.70
C SER A 376 6.74 35.27 41.55
N TYR A 377 7.35 35.80 40.50
CA TYR A 377 8.79 35.81 40.28
C TYR A 377 9.23 37.27 40.10
N GLN A 378 10.21 37.71 40.88
CA GLN A 378 10.70 39.09 40.88
C GLN A 378 12.22 39.11 40.92
N GLN A 379 12.83 39.97 40.11
CA GLN A 379 14.24 40.37 40.24
C GLN A 379 14.27 41.86 40.56
N VAL A 380 14.86 42.20 41.70
CA VAL A 380 14.91 43.56 42.26
C VAL A 380 16.33 43.91 42.66
N ASP A 381 16.69 45.18 42.55
CA ASP A 381 18.01 45.68 42.94
C ASP A 381 18.14 45.87 44.46
N SER A 382 17.01 46.01 45.16
CA SER A 382 16.92 46.02 46.62
C SER A 382 15.80 45.11 47.11
N ALA A 383 16.04 44.40 48.21
CA ALA A 383 15.02 43.60 48.90
C ALA A 383 13.78 44.44 49.29
N ALA A 384 13.96 45.74 49.54
CA ALA A 384 12.86 46.64 49.90
C ALA A 384 11.81 46.79 48.79
N ASP A 385 12.18 46.58 47.52
CA ASP A 385 11.28 46.77 46.38
C ASP A 385 10.37 45.56 46.10
N VAL A 386 10.54 44.46 46.85
CA VAL A 386 9.79 43.22 46.67
C VAL A 386 8.30 43.42 46.97
N LYS A 387 7.45 43.13 45.99
CA LYS A 387 6.00 43.12 46.13
C LYS A 387 5.55 41.72 46.55
N ILE A 388 5.34 41.53 47.85
CA ILE A 388 4.77 40.28 48.37
C ILE A 388 3.38 40.08 47.76
N PRO A 389 3.11 38.98 47.02
CA PRO A 389 1.85 38.79 46.32
C PRO A 389 0.70 38.46 47.29
N THR A 390 -0.54 38.65 46.84
CA THR A 390 -1.72 38.16 47.56
C THR A 390 -1.70 36.62 47.58
N PRO A 391 -1.83 35.98 48.75
CA PRO A 391 -1.86 34.52 48.82
C PRO A 391 -3.15 33.96 48.19
N PRO A 392 -3.09 32.84 47.46
CA PRO A 392 -4.28 32.16 46.96
C PRO A 392 -5.21 31.66 48.09
N THR A 393 -6.50 31.51 47.76
CA THR A 393 -7.48 30.87 48.64
C THR A 393 -7.61 29.39 48.29
N TYR A 394 -7.35 28.49 49.24
CA TYR A 394 -7.65 27.06 49.11
C TYR A 394 -8.80 26.66 50.03
N THR A 395 -9.81 26.00 49.48
CA THR A 395 -10.99 25.55 50.23
C THR A 395 -10.60 24.60 51.36
N GLY A 396 -10.93 24.98 52.60
CA GLY A 396 -10.55 24.23 53.81
C GLY A 396 -9.20 24.61 54.42
N TYR A 397 -8.54 25.67 53.93
CA TYR A 397 -7.25 26.15 54.46
C TYR A 397 -7.30 27.64 54.75
N THR A 398 -6.73 28.01 55.89
CA THR A 398 -6.48 29.41 56.25
C THR A 398 -5.00 29.69 56.00
N PHE A 399 -4.70 30.71 55.20
CA PHE A 399 -3.35 31.23 55.06
C PHE A 399 -2.87 31.74 56.43
N VAL A 400 -1.68 31.29 56.88
CA VAL A 400 -1.11 31.69 58.19
C VAL A 400 0.08 32.63 58.07
N GLY A 401 0.61 32.82 56.85
CA GLY A 401 1.76 33.69 56.61
C GLY A 401 2.67 33.12 55.52
N TRP A 402 3.76 33.83 55.25
CA TRP A 402 4.83 33.36 54.39
C TRP A 402 5.93 32.69 55.24
N SER A 403 6.78 31.87 54.63
CA SER A 403 7.92 31.23 55.31
C SER A 403 8.96 32.22 55.84
N TYR A 404 8.91 33.45 55.36
CA TYR A 404 9.64 34.60 55.87
C TYR A 404 8.63 35.71 56.19
N THR A 405 8.83 36.44 57.29
CA THR A 405 8.04 37.63 57.59
C THR A 405 8.28 38.73 56.54
N PRO A 406 7.34 39.67 56.33
CA PRO A 406 7.56 40.80 55.41
C PRO A 406 8.87 41.55 55.69
N THR A 407 9.19 41.79 56.96
CA THR A 407 10.45 42.42 57.36
C THR A 407 11.67 41.62 56.91
N GLN A 408 11.69 40.29 57.09
CA GLN A 408 12.78 39.44 56.64
C GLN A 408 12.91 39.39 55.10
N ILE A 409 11.78 39.49 54.38
CA ILE A 409 11.78 39.56 52.91
C ILE A 409 12.37 40.89 52.47
N HIS A 410 11.91 42.01 53.04
CA HIS A 410 12.33 43.37 52.68
C HIS A 410 13.74 43.75 53.16
N SER A 411 14.30 43.01 54.11
CA SER A 411 15.69 43.19 54.59
C SER A 411 16.64 42.06 54.19
N ALA A 412 16.26 41.19 53.24
CA ALA A 412 17.09 40.07 52.84
C ALA A 412 18.37 40.58 52.13
N THR A 413 19.52 40.06 52.52
CA THR A 413 20.81 40.32 51.85
C THR A 413 21.10 39.34 50.71
N GLY A 414 20.12 38.50 50.36
CA GLY A 414 20.25 37.41 49.41
C GLY A 414 18.89 37.03 48.83
N SER A 415 18.91 36.26 47.74
CA SER A 415 17.71 35.80 47.04
C SER A 415 16.94 34.76 47.85
N LEU A 416 15.61 34.81 47.84
CA LEU A 416 14.75 33.92 48.64
C LEU A 416 13.68 33.20 47.80
N THR A 417 13.52 31.90 48.07
CA THR A 417 12.28 31.17 47.74
C THR A 417 11.35 31.25 48.95
N VAL A 418 10.24 31.96 48.81
CA VAL A 418 9.29 32.27 49.88
C VAL A 418 8.04 31.39 49.69
N GLN A 419 7.74 30.55 50.68
CA GLN A 419 6.62 29.60 50.61
C GLN A 419 5.39 30.15 51.35
N ALA A 420 4.22 30.08 50.71
CA ALA A 420 2.96 30.39 51.38
C ALA A 420 2.60 29.26 52.36
N LEU A 421 2.46 29.59 53.64
CA LEU A 421 2.11 28.66 54.70
C LEU A 421 0.61 28.69 54.97
N TYR A 422 0.02 27.52 55.10
CA TYR A 422 -1.41 27.35 55.38
C TYR A 422 -1.63 26.40 56.56
N ARG A 423 -2.68 26.67 57.34
CA ARG A 423 -3.22 25.78 58.37
C ARG A 423 -4.54 25.21 57.86
N ALA A 424 -4.74 23.90 58.04
CA ALA A 424 -6.02 23.28 57.74
C ALA A 424 -7.13 23.87 58.63
N GLY A 425 -8.16 24.44 58.00
CA GLY A 425 -9.35 25.00 58.64
C GLY A 425 -10.36 23.91 58.93
N GLY A 426 -10.00 22.99 59.84
CA GLY A 426 -10.76 21.77 60.09
C GLY A 426 -10.46 20.67 59.08
N ALA A 427 -10.75 19.42 59.44
CA ALA A 427 -10.36 18.25 58.69
C ALA A 427 -11.28 18.00 57.48
N LYS A 428 -11.05 18.71 56.35
CA LYS A 428 -11.53 18.21 55.06
C LYS A 428 -10.74 16.96 54.72
N GLN A 429 -11.34 15.83 55.08
CA GLN A 429 -10.88 14.50 54.71
C GLN A 429 -11.19 14.24 53.24
N LEU A 430 -10.26 13.57 52.56
CA LEU A 430 -10.36 13.10 51.19
C LEU A 430 -10.18 11.59 51.18
N THR A 431 -10.93 10.91 50.33
CA THR A 431 -10.85 9.46 50.14
C THR A 431 -10.05 9.14 48.89
N ILE A 432 -8.94 8.43 49.08
CA ILE A 432 -8.14 7.88 47.99
C ILE A 432 -8.44 6.39 47.92
N THR A 433 -8.94 5.91 46.78
CA THR A 433 -9.26 4.50 46.55
C THR A 433 -8.36 3.95 45.47
N ALA A 434 -7.65 2.85 45.74
CA ALA A 434 -6.72 2.19 44.83
C ALA A 434 -6.77 0.66 45.02
N PRO A 435 -7.75 -0.04 44.44
CA PRO A 435 -7.96 -1.47 44.68
C PRO A 435 -6.75 -2.32 44.28
N GLY A 436 -6.41 -3.30 45.12
CA GLY A 436 -5.23 -4.16 44.97
C GLY A 436 -3.91 -3.49 45.35
N CYS A 437 -3.91 -2.26 45.89
CA CYS A 437 -2.71 -1.48 46.22
C CYS A 437 -2.58 -1.22 47.73
N THR A 438 -1.35 -0.93 48.15
CA THR A 438 -1.03 -0.38 49.48
C THR A 438 -0.95 1.14 49.37
N LEU A 439 -1.65 1.85 50.25
CA LEU A 439 -1.63 3.30 50.34
C LEU A 439 -0.90 3.72 51.62
N GLN A 440 -0.03 4.73 51.56
CA GLN A 440 0.74 5.24 52.69
C GLN A 440 0.67 6.77 52.74
N CYS A 441 0.40 7.33 53.93
CA CYS A 441 0.46 8.76 54.23
C CYS A 441 1.16 8.98 55.57
N GLY A 442 2.41 9.44 55.54
CA GLY A 442 3.25 9.50 56.75
C GLY A 442 3.44 8.11 57.37
N SER A 443 3.03 7.95 58.62
CA SER A 443 3.01 6.66 59.34
C SER A 443 1.75 5.82 59.05
N GLN A 444 0.68 6.41 58.52
CA GLN A 444 -0.55 5.68 58.19
C GLN A 444 -0.34 4.82 56.96
N THR A 445 -0.75 3.56 57.02
CA THR A 445 -0.73 2.61 55.90
C THR A 445 -2.06 1.87 55.83
N ALA A 446 -2.64 1.72 54.65
CA ALA A 446 -3.89 1.01 54.42
C ALA A 446 -3.86 0.20 53.11
N ARG A 447 -4.86 -0.68 52.93
CA ARG A 447 -5.14 -1.41 51.70
C ARG A 447 -6.40 -0.88 51.05
N ASP A 448 -6.38 -0.79 49.73
CA ASP A 448 -7.50 -0.48 48.82
C ASP A 448 -8.15 0.90 48.97
N SER A 449 -8.20 1.49 50.16
CA SER A 449 -8.61 2.87 50.39
C SER A 449 -7.85 3.49 51.57
N LEU A 450 -7.63 4.81 51.52
CA LEU A 450 -7.07 5.59 52.61
C LEU A 450 -7.74 6.96 52.67
N THR A 451 -8.28 7.30 53.83
CA THR A 451 -8.77 8.65 54.13
C THR A 451 -7.61 9.52 54.64
N VAL A 452 -7.40 10.67 54.01
CA VAL A 452 -6.31 11.60 54.33
C VAL A 452 -6.80 13.04 54.39
N ALA A 453 -6.11 13.90 55.13
CA ALA A 453 -6.36 15.33 55.04
C ALA A 453 -6.04 15.86 53.62
N TYR A 454 -6.72 16.92 53.20
CA TYR A 454 -6.32 17.67 52.00
C TYR A 454 -4.85 18.14 52.13
N GLY A 455 -4.16 18.24 51.00
CA GLY A 455 -2.73 18.52 50.93
C GLY A 455 -1.83 17.42 51.50
N ALA A 456 -2.35 16.27 51.94
CA ALA A 456 -1.53 15.18 52.44
C ALA A 456 -0.80 14.45 51.30
N ARG A 457 0.47 14.09 51.53
CA ARG A 457 1.28 13.32 50.57
C ARG A 457 0.97 11.83 50.70
N VAL A 458 0.28 11.30 49.69
CA VAL A 458 -0.06 9.88 49.58
C VAL A 458 0.92 9.19 48.64
N THR A 459 1.41 8.03 49.04
CA THR A 459 2.02 7.03 48.16
C THR A 459 1.02 5.90 47.93
N VAL A 460 0.87 5.45 46.69
CA VAL A 460 0.21 4.20 46.33
C VAL A 460 1.27 3.25 45.74
N SER A 461 1.23 1.97 46.09
CA SER A 461 2.20 0.98 45.60
C SER A 461 1.60 -0.41 45.44
N ALA A 462 2.11 -1.16 44.46
CA ALA A 462 1.86 -2.59 44.29
C ALA A 462 3.00 -3.20 43.45
N ALA A 463 3.54 -4.35 43.87
CA ALA A 463 4.73 -4.95 43.24
C ALA A 463 4.49 -5.38 41.78
N ASP A 464 3.24 -5.72 41.43
CA ASP A 464 2.80 -6.10 40.09
C ASP A 464 2.36 -4.91 39.22
N ALA A 465 2.30 -3.69 39.78
CA ALA A 465 1.93 -2.50 39.01
C ALA A 465 3.03 -2.11 38.00
N LYS A 466 2.59 -1.79 36.79
CA LYS A 466 3.36 -1.16 35.71
C LYS A 466 2.99 0.32 35.52
N GLY A 467 1.90 0.77 36.15
CA GLY A 467 1.52 2.16 36.26
C GLY A 467 0.18 2.33 36.97
N PHE A 468 -0.24 3.59 37.10
CA PHE A 468 -1.48 4.00 37.75
C PHE A 468 -2.24 4.99 36.86
N SER A 469 -3.55 4.84 36.78
CA SER A 469 -4.44 5.74 36.03
C SER A 469 -5.64 6.19 36.87
N ALA A 470 -6.27 7.28 36.47
CA ALA A 470 -7.61 7.67 36.95
C ALA A 470 -8.40 8.22 35.77
N ASN A 471 -9.70 7.92 35.71
CA ASN A 471 -10.61 8.39 34.64
C ASN A 471 -10.05 8.15 33.22
N GLY A 472 -9.44 6.98 32.99
CA GLY A 472 -8.81 6.62 31.72
C GLY A 472 -7.46 7.30 31.40
N ARG A 473 -6.99 8.26 32.21
CA ARG A 473 -5.70 8.95 31.99
C ARG A 473 -4.58 8.36 32.84
N VAL A 474 -3.41 8.18 32.22
CA VAL A 474 -2.17 7.79 32.90
C VAL A 474 -1.71 8.89 33.85
N LEU A 475 -1.44 8.51 35.09
CA LEU A 475 -0.98 9.41 36.14
C LEU A 475 0.48 9.19 36.50
N GLY A 476 0.97 7.94 36.39
CA GLY A 476 2.38 7.58 36.57
C GLY A 476 2.68 6.14 36.14
N TYR A 477 3.96 5.86 35.92
CA TYR A 477 4.47 4.53 35.56
C TYR A 477 5.15 3.86 36.75
N GLY A 478 5.37 2.54 36.64
CA GLY A 478 6.08 1.74 37.65
C GLY A 478 5.21 1.22 38.79
N SER A 479 5.87 0.68 39.83
CA SER A 479 5.25 -0.03 40.96
C SER A 479 4.83 0.87 42.13
N ARG A 480 5.16 2.16 42.08
CA ARG A 480 4.91 3.15 43.12
C ARG A 480 4.56 4.51 42.50
N TYR A 481 3.55 5.16 43.05
CA TYR A 481 3.11 6.49 42.65
C TYR A 481 2.88 7.37 43.87
N SER A 482 3.38 8.62 43.86
CA SER A 482 3.24 9.54 44.99
C SER A 482 2.63 10.86 44.51
N PHE A 483 1.66 11.36 45.26
CA PHE A 483 0.98 12.62 44.97
C PHE A 483 0.48 13.34 46.23
N TYR A 484 0.05 14.59 46.07
CA TYR A 484 -0.61 15.37 47.11
C TYR A 484 -2.12 15.34 46.87
N ALA A 485 -2.89 14.85 47.85
CA ALA A 485 -4.34 14.71 47.72
C ALA A 485 -5.04 16.08 47.87
N VAL A 486 -5.65 16.60 46.80
CA VAL A 486 -6.45 17.85 46.85
C VAL A 486 -7.92 17.66 46.41
N ALA A 487 -8.28 16.44 46.01
CA ALA A 487 -9.64 15.97 45.81
C ALA A 487 -9.71 14.47 46.14
N ASP A 488 -10.92 13.91 46.25
CA ASP A 488 -11.11 12.46 46.24
C ASP A 488 -10.58 11.89 44.93
N LEU A 489 -9.93 10.72 44.98
CA LEU A 489 -9.29 10.13 43.81
C LEU A 489 -9.46 8.61 43.78
N ALA A 490 -10.09 8.11 42.73
CA ALA A 490 -10.11 6.70 42.39
C ALA A 490 -8.97 6.39 41.41
N LEU A 491 -8.09 5.47 41.81
CA LEU A 491 -6.93 5.00 41.08
C LEU A 491 -7.14 3.55 40.61
N GLU A 492 -6.79 3.31 39.36
CA GLU A 492 -6.71 2.00 38.74
C GLU A 492 -5.24 1.56 38.68
N LYS A 493 -4.95 0.37 39.17
CA LYS A 493 -3.67 -0.29 38.94
C LYS A 493 -3.61 -0.84 37.51
N ARG A 494 -2.55 -0.53 36.77
CA ARG A 494 -2.26 -1.13 35.46
C ARG A 494 -1.19 -2.21 35.62
N THR A 495 -1.48 -3.43 35.16
CA THR A 495 -0.58 -4.61 35.27
C THR A 495 0.06 -5.02 33.94
N VAL A 496 -0.50 -4.56 32.81
CA VAL A 496 0.03 -4.77 31.45
C VAL A 496 0.76 -3.50 31.00
N GLY A 497 1.84 -3.64 30.24
CA GLY A 497 2.51 -2.50 29.61
C GLY A 497 1.64 -1.89 28.50
N TYR A 498 1.73 -0.57 28.34
CA TYR A 498 0.94 0.19 27.36
C TYR A 498 1.19 -0.33 25.95
N ARG A 499 0.10 -0.62 25.22
CA ARG A 499 0.15 -0.95 23.79
C ARG A 499 -0.44 0.20 22.99
N ALA A 500 0.09 0.41 21.79
CA ALA A 500 -0.51 1.28 20.80
C ALA A 500 -1.95 0.82 20.51
N GLY A 501 -2.94 1.59 20.99
CA GLY A 501 -4.37 1.25 20.91
C GLY A 501 -5.20 1.53 22.16
N ASP A 502 -4.59 1.76 23.34
CA ASP A 502 -5.32 1.97 24.60
C ASP A 502 -5.94 3.38 24.77
N VAL A 503 -5.89 4.25 23.74
CA VAL A 503 -6.52 5.58 23.76
C VAL A 503 -7.27 5.82 22.43
N CYS A 504 -8.46 6.44 22.51
CA CYS A 504 -9.34 6.81 21.38
C CYS A 504 -10.15 5.69 20.70
N ARG A 505 -11.03 5.01 21.44
CA ARG A 505 -12.37 4.71 20.90
C ARG A 505 -13.30 5.89 21.15
N HIS A 506 -13.50 6.74 20.14
CA HIS A 506 -14.64 7.66 20.14
C HIS A 506 -15.95 6.86 19.91
N PRO A 507 -16.97 6.97 20.77
CA PRO A 507 -18.33 6.57 20.40
C PRO A 507 -18.88 7.59 19.41
N VAL A 508 -19.20 7.14 18.20
CA VAL A 508 -19.91 7.96 17.23
C VAL A 508 -21.40 8.03 17.62
N HIS A 509 -21.94 9.25 17.63
CA HIS A 509 -23.34 9.64 17.91
C HIS A 509 -23.82 9.66 19.39
N GLY A 510 -23.98 10.88 19.91
CA GLY A 510 -24.81 11.26 21.06
C GLY A 510 -24.90 12.80 21.10
N ARG A 511 -26.10 13.38 21.21
CA ARG A 511 -26.30 14.83 21.05
C ARG A 511 -25.97 15.62 22.33
N GLY A 512 -25.40 16.81 22.16
CA GLY A 512 -25.62 17.98 23.02
C GLY A 512 -24.89 18.01 24.36
N GLY A 513 -23.78 18.73 24.41
CA GLY A 513 -23.10 19.17 25.63
C GLY A 513 -22.07 20.25 25.31
N GLU A 514 -22.02 21.32 26.11
CA GLU A 514 -21.05 22.41 25.96
C GLU A 514 -19.59 21.92 26.09
N PRO A 515 -18.60 22.66 25.52
CA PRO A 515 -17.19 22.33 25.71
C PRO A 515 -16.83 22.42 27.20
N ALA A 516 -16.56 21.26 27.81
CA ALA A 516 -16.14 21.18 29.20
C ALA A 516 -14.86 21.99 29.42
N GLY A 517 -14.92 22.98 30.32
CA GLY A 517 -13.80 23.85 30.65
C GLY A 517 -12.59 23.11 31.22
N ASP A 518 -11.45 23.78 31.13
CA ASP A 518 -10.10 23.33 31.51
C ASP A 518 -10.02 22.64 32.89
N LEU A 519 -10.24 21.32 32.92
CA LEU A 519 -10.28 20.53 34.15
C LEU A 519 -8.86 20.21 34.65
N ARG A 520 -8.26 21.20 35.33
CA ARG A 520 -6.96 21.08 36.01
C ARG A 520 -6.91 19.82 36.88
N LEU A 521 -6.05 18.87 36.53
CA LEU A 521 -5.92 17.62 37.28
C LEU A 521 -5.25 17.84 38.65
N PRO A 522 -5.75 17.20 39.72
CA PRO A 522 -5.40 17.52 41.10
C PRO A 522 -4.10 16.84 41.59
N ILE A 523 -3.00 16.91 40.81
CA ILE A 523 -1.83 16.04 41.06
C ILE A 523 -0.47 16.74 40.90
N ARG A 524 0.40 16.50 41.90
CA ARG A 524 1.86 16.68 41.85
C ARG A 524 2.55 15.35 42.15
N GLN A 525 3.16 14.68 41.16
CA GLN A 525 4.36 13.86 41.43
C GLN A 525 5.45 14.79 41.95
N GLU A 526 6.29 14.36 42.92
CA GLU A 526 7.72 14.78 43.00
C GLU A 526 8.60 14.29 44.18
N PHE A 527 9.91 14.40 43.89
CA PHE A 527 11.17 14.35 44.66
C PHE A 527 11.41 13.33 45.77
N GLY A 528 12.55 12.66 45.65
CA GLY A 528 13.38 12.26 46.78
C GLY A 528 14.37 13.37 47.10
N ARG A 529 14.38 13.83 48.35
CA ARG A 529 15.58 14.46 48.93
C ARG A 529 16.49 13.35 49.44
N ARG A 530 17.81 13.53 49.30
CA ARG A 530 18.76 13.09 50.32
C ARG A 530 19.11 14.29 51.18
#